data_AF-A0A0A6D2T0-F1
#
_entry.id   AF-A0A0A6D2T0-F1
#
_cell.length_a   1.000
_cell.length_b   1.000
_cell.length_c   1.000
_cell.angle_alpha   90.00
_cell.angle_beta   90.00
_cell.angle_gamma   90.00
#
_symmetry.space_group_name_H-M   'P 1'
#
loop_
_entity.id
_entity.type
_entity.pdbx_description
1 polymer ?
#
loop_
_entity_poly.entity_id
_entity_poly.type
_entity_poly.pdbx_seq_one_letter_code
_entity_poly.pdbx_strand_id
1 'polypeptide(L)'
;ALAGLVSIARPATLRRYALELFDRSFAVTYLLEGVAILVGLAGVAATMSAQTIARTREFGMLRHIGVAKRQIVAMLATEGALLGLVGGIAGITLGGVMAQVLVHVINPQSFNWTMATRIPWGSVGGVALALIVAAAGTAVLAGRRAIAADAVRMVREDW
;
A
#
# COMPACT_ATOMS: atom_id res chain seq x y z
N ALA A 1 23.11 40.15 42.57
CA ALA A 1 23.05 38.67 42.48
C ALA A 1 21.89 38.13 41.62
N LEU A 2 21.26 38.93 40.73
CA LEU A 2 20.12 38.49 39.91
C LEU A 2 20.43 38.28 38.41
N ALA A 3 21.66 38.52 37.97
CA ALA A 3 22.06 38.38 36.56
C ALA A 3 22.23 36.93 36.08
N GLY A 4 22.17 35.94 36.97
CA GLY A 4 22.27 34.50 36.64
C GLY A 4 20.92 33.79 36.42
N LEU A 5 19.79 34.47 36.66
CA LEU A 5 18.44 33.88 36.57
C LEU A 5 17.70 34.20 35.27
N VAL A 6 18.27 35.05 34.42
CA VAL A 6 17.71 35.36 33.10
C VAL A 6 18.53 34.63 32.05
N SER A 7 18.22 33.36 31.81
CA SER A 7 18.69 32.70 30.59
C SER A 7 17.97 33.38 29.43
N ILE A 8 18.65 34.26 28.70
CA ILE A 8 18.18 34.79 27.43
C ILE A 8 18.14 33.60 26.47
N ALA A 9 17.03 32.87 26.49
CA ALA A 9 16.80 31.76 25.60
C ALA A 9 16.82 32.34 24.19
N ARG A 10 17.88 32.01 23.43
CA ARG A 10 18.04 32.51 22.07
C ARG A 10 16.79 32.09 21.29
N PRO A 11 16.16 32.96 20.49
CA PRO A 11 14.96 32.60 19.72
C PRO A 11 15.13 31.30 18.89
N ALA A 12 16.37 30.99 18.49
CA ALA A 12 16.74 29.75 17.83
C ALA A 12 16.55 28.48 18.68
N THR A 13 16.75 28.52 20.00
CA THR A 13 16.56 27.35 20.89
C THR A 13 15.09 27.08 21.17
N LEU A 14 14.25 28.12 21.33
CA LEU A 14 12.80 27.93 21.44
C LEU A 14 12.20 27.37 20.15
N ARG A 15 12.63 27.87 18.99
CA ARG A 15 12.17 27.34 17.70
C ARG A 15 12.53 25.87 17.51
N ARG A 16 13.74 25.43 17.91
CA ARG A 16 14.13 24.01 17.83
C ARG A 16 13.28 23.13 18.75
N TYR A 17 13.10 23.55 20.00
CA TYR A 17 12.24 22.81 20.95
C TYR A 17 10.79 22.71 20.46
N ALA A 18 10.25 23.80 19.90
CA ALA A 18 8.91 23.80 19.32
C ALA A 18 8.81 22.87 18.10
N LEU A 19 9.81 22.88 17.21
CA LEU A 19 9.86 21.99 16.04
C LEU A 19 10.02 20.52 16.43
N GLU A 20 10.86 20.18 17.41
CA GLU A 20 10.98 18.79 17.90
C GLU A 20 9.68 18.28 18.52
N LEU A 21 8.99 19.12 19.30
CA LEU A 21 7.71 18.74 19.88
C LEU A 21 6.65 18.54 18.79
N PHE A 22 6.66 19.40 17.77
CA PHE A 22 5.79 19.30 16.60
C PHE A 22 6.07 18.02 15.81
N ASP A 23 7.33 17.73 15.46
CA ASP A 23 7.74 16.53 14.73
C ASP A 23 7.31 15.25 15.44
N ARG A 24 7.40 15.23 16.78
CA ARG A 24 6.98 14.07 17.59
C ARG A 24 5.46 13.84 17.54
N SER A 25 4.66 14.90 17.45
CA SER A 25 3.21 14.78 17.22
C SER A 25 2.90 14.22 15.83
N PHE A 26 3.65 14.61 14.78
CA PHE A 26 3.48 14.03 13.42
C PHE A 26 3.98 12.59 13.32
N ALA A 27 4.94 12.17 14.14
CA ALA A 27 5.46 10.80 14.13
C ALA A 27 4.34 9.75 14.32
N VAL A 28 3.33 10.05 15.15
CA VAL A 28 2.18 9.16 15.36
C VAL A 28 1.36 9.04 14.07
N THR A 29 1.13 10.14 13.37
CA THR A 29 0.41 10.16 12.09
C THR A 29 1.15 9.34 11.03
N TYR A 30 2.48 9.48 10.92
CA TYR A 30 3.29 8.68 10.00
C TYR A 30 3.26 7.19 10.34
N LEU A 31 3.20 6.84 11.62
CA LEU A 31 3.07 5.45 12.05
C LEU A 31 1.71 4.86 11.65
N LEU A 32 0.62 5.62 11.88
CA LEU A 32 -0.73 5.22 11.45
C LEU A 32 -0.84 5.10 9.93
N GLU A 33 -0.22 6.01 9.18
CA GLU A 33 -0.12 5.93 7.72
C GLU A 33 0.58 4.63 7.29
N GLY A 34 1.74 4.31 7.89
CA GLY A 34 2.45 3.07 7.63
C GLY A 34 1.60 1.82 7.92
N VAL A 35 0.88 1.81 9.04
CA VAL A 35 -0.05 0.72 9.38
C VAL A 35 -1.18 0.62 8.34
N ALA A 36 -1.77 1.74 7.92
CA ALA A 36 -2.82 1.75 6.91
C ALA A 36 -2.34 1.18 5.57
N ILE A 37 -1.12 1.54 5.14
CA ILE A 37 -0.49 0.99 3.94
C ILE A 37 -0.31 -0.52 4.09
N LEU A 38 0.22 -0.99 5.23
CA LEU A 38 0.41 -2.42 5.48
C LEU A 38 -0.90 -3.20 5.43
N VAL A 39 -1.95 -2.70 6.07
CA VAL A 39 -3.28 -3.32 6.04
C VAL A 39 -3.84 -3.36 4.62
N GLY A 40 -3.71 -2.27 3.86
CA GLY A 40 -4.13 -2.21 2.47
C GLY A 40 -3.41 -3.24 1.58
N LEU A 41 -2.07 -3.30 1.68
CA LEU A 41 -1.26 -4.27 0.94
C LEU A 41 -1.60 -5.73 1.33
N ALA A 42 -1.80 -5.99 2.63
CA ALA A 42 -2.21 -7.30 3.11
C ALA A 42 -3.59 -7.70 2.60
N GLY A 43 -4.54 -6.76 2.55
CA GLY A 43 -5.87 -6.97 1.97
C GLY A 43 -5.79 -7.35 0.49
N VAL A 44 -5.02 -6.61 -0.31
CA VAL A 44 -4.81 -6.93 -1.74
C VAL A 44 -4.16 -8.30 -1.90
N ALA A 45 -3.13 -8.60 -1.11
CA ALA A 45 -2.46 -9.90 -1.13
C ALA A 45 -3.42 -11.05 -0.83
N ALA A 46 -4.27 -10.91 0.19
CA ALA A 46 -5.27 -11.89 0.57
C ALA A 46 -6.31 -12.09 -0.54
N THR A 47 -6.83 -11.00 -1.11
CA THR A 47 -7.82 -11.05 -2.19
C THR A 47 -7.26 -11.69 -3.46
N MET A 48 -6.07 -11.28 -3.92
CA MET A 48 -5.42 -11.87 -5.10
C MET A 48 -5.11 -13.36 -4.89
N SER A 49 -4.65 -13.73 -3.70
CA SER A 49 -4.39 -15.13 -3.36
C SER A 49 -5.68 -15.95 -3.39
N ALA A 50 -6.77 -15.44 -2.80
CA ALA A 50 -8.06 -16.13 -2.79
C ALA A 50 -8.62 -16.32 -4.21
N GLN A 51 -8.60 -15.28 -5.05
CA GLN A 51 -9.04 -15.36 -6.45
C GLN A 51 -8.23 -16.39 -7.25
N THR A 52 -6.91 -16.38 -7.07
CA THR A 52 -6.01 -17.33 -7.75
C THR A 52 -6.29 -18.77 -7.32
N ILE A 53 -6.47 -19.02 -6.02
CA ILE A 53 -6.73 -20.35 -5.50
C ILE A 53 -8.09 -20.87 -5.98
N ALA A 54 -9.12 -20.02 -6.02
CA ALA A 54 -10.45 -20.39 -6.53
C ALA A 54 -10.40 -20.88 -7.99
N ARG A 55 -9.49 -20.32 -8.80
CA ARG A 55 -9.31 -20.66 -10.22
C ARG A 55 -8.31 -21.80 -10.48
N THR A 56 -7.85 -22.51 -9.44
CA THR A 56 -6.85 -23.58 -9.59
C THR A 56 -7.27 -24.67 -10.58
N ARG A 57 -8.54 -25.10 -10.54
CA ARG A 57 -9.07 -26.14 -11.44
C ARG A 57 -9.06 -25.70 -12.92
N GLU A 58 -9.32 -24.42 -13.20
CA GLU A 58 -9.23 -23.86 -14.55
C GLU A 58 -7.79 -23.96 -15.08
N PHE A 59 -6.80 -23.67 -14.24
CA PHE A 59 -5.39 -23.77 -14.61
C PHE A 59 -4.96 -25.22 -14.86
N GLY A 60 -5.50 -26.19 -14.12
CA GLY A 60 -5.32 -27.62 -14.36
C GLY A 60 -5.82 -28.02 -15.76
N MET A 61 -7.03 -27.60 -16.12
CA MET A 61 -7.60 -27.84 -17.46
C MET A 61 -6.76 -27.19 -18.58
N LEU A 62 -6.31 -25.95 -18.41
CA LEU A 62 -5.45 -25.28 -19.37
C LEU A 62 -4.13 -26.03 -19.60
N ARG A 63 -3.59 -26.68 -18.56
CA ARG A 63 -2.40 -27.52 -18.70
C ARG A 63 -2.65 -28.79 -19.53
N HIS A 64 -3.84 -29.38 -19.45
CA HIS A 64 -4.19 -30.54 -20.28
C HIS A 64 -4.31 -30.20 -21.77
N ILE A 65 -4.65 -28.96 -22.10
CA ILE A 65 -4.70 -28.45 -23.48
C ILE A 65 -3.30 -27.98 -23.96
N GLY A 66 -2.27 -28.12 -23.12
CA GLY A 66 -0.87 -27.87 -23.49
C GLY A 66 -0.34 -26.48 -23.13
N VAL A 67 -1.07 -25.67 -22.37
CA VAL A 67 -0.59 -24.36 -21.91
C VAL A 67 0.57 -24.53 -20.91
N ALA A 68 1.69 -23.85 -21.18
CA ALA A 68 2.87 -23.94 -20.34
C ALA A 68 2.68 -23.21 -18.99
N LYS A 69 3.25 -23.75 -17.91
CA LYS A 69 3.22 -23.13 -16.56
C LYS A 69 3.69 -21.68 -16.56
N ARG A 70 4.71 -21.34 -17.37
CA ARG A 70 5.20 -19.96 -17.52
C ARG A 70 4.16 -19.02 -18.13
N GLN A 71 3.33 -19.49 -19.06
CA GLN A 71 2.28 -18.69 -19.68
C GLN A 71 1.17 -18.36 -18.66
N ILE A 72 0.74 -19.35 -17.87
CA ILE A 72 -0.25 -19.16 -16.80
C ILE A 72 0.26 -18.15 -15.76
N VAL A 73 1.51 -18.30 -15.33
CA VAL A 73 2.11 -17.39 -14.34
C VAL A 73 2.28 -15.97 -14.90
N ALA A 74 2.68 -15.83 -16.17
CA ALA A 74 2.78 -14.52 -16.82
C ALA A 74 1.40 -13.85 -16.93
N MET A 75 0.37 -14.61 -17.27
CA MET A 75 -1.02 -14.12 -17.32
C MET A 75 -1.47 -13.60 -15.95
N LEU A 76 -1.24 -14.37 -14.88
CA LEU A 76 -1.57 -13.93 -13.51
C LEU A 76 -0.79 -12.70 -13.08
N ALA A 77 0.49 -12.60 -13.46
CA ALA A 77 1.30 -11.42 -13.19
C ALA A 77 0.69 -10.18 -13.85
N THR A 78 0.26 -10.29 -15.11
CA THR A 78 -0.39 -9.19 -15.83
C THR A 78 -1.76 -8.84 -15.25
N GLU A 79 -2.57 -9.84 -14.88
CA GLU A 79 -3.88 -9.64 -14.26
C GLU A 79 -3.74 -8.90 -12.92
N GLY A 80 -2.84 -9.38 -12.05
CA GLY A 80 -2.54 -8.73 -10.78
C GLY A 80 -1.96 -7.33 -10.94
N ALA A 81 -1.07 -7.11 -11.91
CA ALA A 81 -0.51 -5.78 -12.18
C ALA A 81 -1.57 -4.79 -12.68
N LEU A 82 -2.47 -5.22 -13.57
CA LEU A 82 -3.57 -4.40 -14.06
C LEU A 82 -4.56 -4.04 -12.96
N LEU A 83 -4.94 -5.01 -12.12
CA LEU A 83 -5.82 -4.75 -10.98
C LEU A 83 -5.15 -3.83 -9.96
N GLY A 84 -3.86 -4.02 -9.68
CA GLY A 84 -3.07 -3.12 -8.85
C GLY A 84 -2.99 -1.71 -9.42
N LEU A 85 -2.84 -1.56 -10.73
CA LEU A 85 -2.81 -0.27 -11.42
C LEU A 85 -4.16 0.45 -11.30
N VAL A 86 -5.26 -0.23 -11.62
CA VAL A 86 -6.61 0.34 -11.52
C VAL A 86 -6.93 0.72 -10.08
N GLY A 87 -6.64 -0.16 -9.13
CA GLY A 87 -6.80 0.11 -7.70
C GLY A 87 -5.94 1.29 -7.23
N GLY A 88 -4.70 1.39 -7.71
CA GLY A 88 -3.79 2.50 -7.43
C GLY A 88 -4.30 3.83 -7.96
N ILE A 89 -4.75 3.89 -9.21
CA ILE A 89 -5.34 5.09 -9.82
C ILE A 89 -6.59 5.52 -9.04
N ALA A 90 -7.48 4.58 -8.74
CA ALA A 90 -8.69 4.86 -7.97
C ALA A 90 -8.36 5.36 -6.56
N GLY A 91 -7.43 4.70 -5.86
CA GLY A 91 -6.99 5.06 -4.51
C GLY A 91 -6.33 6.43 -4.45
N ILE A 92 -5.42 6.74 -5.37
CA ILE A 92 -4.76 8.06 -5.46
C ILE A 92 -5.80 9.15 -5.75
N THR A 93 -6.72 8.90 -6.67
CA THR A 93 -7.76 9.87 -7.03
C THR A 93 -8.68 10.14 -5.84
N LEU A 94 -9.20 9.10 -5.20
CA LEU A 94 -10.08 9.23 -4.03
C LEU A 94 -9.36 9.86 -2.83
N GLY A 95 -8.13 9.43 -2.54
CA GLY A 95 -7.31 10.00 -1.48
C GLY A 95 -6.98 11.47 -1.74
N GLY A 96 -6.69 11.83 -2.99
CA GLY A 96 -6.45 13.22 -3.41
C GLY A 96 -7.68 14.11 -3.24
N VAL A 97 -8.85 13.63 -3.66
CA VAL A 97 -10.12 14.34 -3.45
C VAL A 97 -10.38 14.53 -1.96
N MET A 98 -10.23 13.47 -1.16
CA MET A 98 -10.43 13.53 0.28
C MET A 98 -9.47 14.53 0.95
N ALA A 99 -8.20 14.55 0.52
CA ALA A 99 -7.22 15.52 1.01
C ALA A 99 -7.63 16.97 0.68
N GLN A 100 -8.17 17.23 -0.52
CA GLN A 100 -8.66 18.58 -0.88
C GLN A 100 -9.84 19.01 -0.02
N VAL A 101 -10.80 18.10 0.23
CA VAL A 101 -11.94 18.37 1.12
C VAL A 101 -11.47 18.67 2.53
N LEU A 102 -10.50 17.90 3.04
CA LEU A 102 -9.94 18.10 4.37
C LEU A 102 -9.28 19.48 4.52
N VAL A 103 -8.49 19.89 3.52
CA VAL A 103 -7.74 21.15 3.54
C VAL A 103 -8.60 22.39 3.31
N HIS A 104 -9.59 22.33 2.41
CA HIS A 104 -10.34 23.50 1.97
C HIS A 104 -11.72 23.63 2.60
N VAL A 105 -12.30 22.55 3.11
CA VAL A 105 -13.63 22.57 3.75
C VAL A 105 -13.47 22.39 5.25
N ILE A 106 -12.86 21.28 5.68
CA ILE A 106 -12.85 20.90 7.10
C ILE A 106 -11.90 21.77 7.93
N ASN A 107 -10.69 22.07 7.43
CA ASN A 107 -9.70 22.87 8.16
C ASN A 107 -10.15 24.33 8.39
N PRO A 108 -10.67 25.07 7.38
CA PRO A 108 -11.18 26.41 7.62
C PRO A 108 -12.38 26.44 8.58
N GLN A 109 -13.29 25.46 8.50
CA GLN A 109 -14.45 25.37 9.39
C GLN A 109 -14.06 25.09 10.85
N SER A 110 -13.03 24.28 11.07
CA SER A 110 -12.64 23.82 12.40
C SER A 110 -11.63 24.75 13.08
N PHE A 111 -10.74 25.37 12.31
CA PHE A 111 -9.58 26.09 12.83
C PHE A 111 -9.39 27.50 12.27
N ASN A 112 -10.23 27.97 11.34
CA ASN A 112 -10.14 29.29 10.68
C ASN A 112 -8.83 29.56 9.90
N TRP A 113 -8.15 28.52 9.41
CA TRP A 113 -6.97 28.65 8.55
C TRP A 113 -6.94 27.58 7.46
N THR A 114 -6.11 27.79 6.43
CA THR A 114 -5.90 26.87 5.31
C THR A 114 -4.40 26.63 5.11
N MET A 115 -4.06 25.52 4.44
CA MET A 115 -2.69 25.15 4.11
C MET A 115 -2.52 24.97 2.61
N ALA A 116 -1.32 25.25 2.11
CA ALA A 116 -0.96 24.90 0.74
C ALA A 116 -0.81 23.38 0.61
N THR A 117 -1.59 22.77 -0.28
CA THR A 117 -1.46 21.35 -0.61
C THR A 117 -0.12 21.10 -1.31
N ARG A 118 0.80 20.37 -0.66
CA ARG A 118 1.97 19.79 -1.32
C ARG A 118 1.81 18.28 -1.40
N ILE A 119 1.75 17.75 -2.61
CA ILE A 119 1.62 16.31 -2.85
C ILE A 119 3.03 15.69 -2.90
N PRO A 120 3.37 14.75 -2.00
CA PRO A 120 4.65 14.05 -2.04
C PRO A 120 4.61 12.96 -3.10
N TRP A 121 4.81 13.34 -4.37
CA TRP A 121 4.75 12.42 -5.52
C TRP A 121 5.67 11.20 -5.38
N GLY A 122 6.79 11.34 -4.66
CA GLY A 122 7.69 10.21 -4.35
C GLY A 122 7.04 9.13 -3.49
N SER A 123 6.43 9.51 -2.36
CA SER A 123 5.73 8.56 -1.48
C SER A 123 4.51 7.95 -2.17
N VAL A 124 3.73 8.78 -2.88
CA VAL A 124 2.55 8.32 -3.64
C VAL A 124 2.96 7.30 -4.71
N GLY A 125 4.00 7.60 -5.50
CA GLY A 125 4.53 6.68 -6.50
C GLY A 125 5.10 5.40 -5.88
N GLY A 126 5.78 5.51 -4.73
CA GLY A 126 6.30 4.37 -3.99
C GLY A 126 5.21 3.42 -3.49
N VAL A 127 4.13 3.96 -2.92
CA VAL A 127 2.96 3.17 -2.46
C VAL A 127 2.22 2.55 -3.65
N ALA A 128 2.06 3.29 -4.76
CA ALA A 128 1.44 2.76 -5.97
C ALA A 128 2.23 1.58 -6.55
N LEU A 129 3.56 1.72 -6.63
CA LEU A 129 4.44 0.64 -7.06
C LEU A 129 4.36 -0.55 -6.11
N ALA A 130 4.41 -0.32 -4.80
CA ALA A 130 4.28 -1.37 -3.79
C ALA A 130 2.95 -2.13 -3.93
N LEU A 131 1.85 -1.43 -4.22
CA LEU A 131 0.53 -2.03 -4.46
C LEU A 131 0.54 -2.93 -5.70
N ILE A 132 1.08 -2.45 -6.82
CA ILE A 132 1.18 -3.22 -8.08
C ILE A 132 2.05 -4.46 -7.87
N VAL A 133 3.21 -4.30 -7.23
CA VAL A 133 4.13 -5.40 -6.93
C VAL A 133 3.51 -6.41 -5.97
N ALA A 134 2.78 -5.95 -4.95
CA ALA A 134 2.06 -6.84 -4.04
C ALA A 134 0.97 -7.62 -4.76
N ALA A 135 0.15 -6.96 -5.59
CA ALA A 135 -0.91 -7.61 -6.35
C ALA A 135 -0.37 -8.66 -7.34
N ALA A 136 0.60 -8.26 -8.19
CA ALA A 136 1.21 -9.16 -9.17
C ALA A 136 2.00 -10.28 -8.49
N GLY A 137 2.80 -9.95 -7.47
CA GLY A 137 3.64 -10.90 -6.75
C GLY A 137 2.84 -11.96 -6.00
N THR A 138 1.73 -11.56 -5.37
CA THR A 138 0.84 -12.49 -4.65
C THR A 138 0.08 -13.39 -5.59
N ALA A 139 -0.45 -12.85 -6.71
CA ALA A 139 -1.07 -13.67 -7.76
C ALA A 139 -0.09 -14.72 -8.30
N VAL A 140 1.15 -14.32 -8.62
CA VAL A 140 2.20 -15.24 -9.09
C VAL A 140 2.53 -16.31 -8.05
N LEU A 141 2.72 -15.91 -6.79
CA LEU A 141 3.07 -16.84 -5.71
C LEU A 141 1.95 -17.85 -5.46
N ALA A 142 0.70 -17.38 -5.38
CA ALA A 142 -0.48 -18.22 -5.23
C ALA A 142 -0.64 -19.17 -6.42
N GLY A 143 -0.45 -18.69 -7.65
CA GLY A 143 -0.57 -19.50 -8.86
C GLY A 143 0.49 -20.58 -8.96
N ARG A 144 1.75 -20.27 -8.59
CA ARG A 144 2.83 -21.26 -8.54
C ARG A 144 2.55 -22.35 -7.50
N ARG A 145 1.99 -21.99 -6.33
CA ARG A 145 1.61 -22.92 -5.27
C ARG A 145 0.42 -23.80 -5.68
N ALA A 146 -0.61 -23.20 -6.26
CA ALA A 146 -1.79 -23.89 -6.79
C ALA A 146 -1.41 -24.98 -7.80
N ILE A 147 -0.60 -24.64 -8.80
CA ILE A 147 -0.16 -25.58 -9.85
C ILE A 147 0.72 -26.71 -9.27
N ALA A 148 1.50 -26.44 -8.22
CA ALA A 148 2.32 -27.45 -7.57
C ALA A 148 1.47 -28.42 -6.72
N ALA A 149 0.45 -27.91 -6.03
CA ALA A 149 -0.45 -28.71 -5.21
C ALA A 149 -1.29 -29.70 -6.05
N ASP A 150 -1.70 -29.30 -7.25
CA ASP A 150 -2.46 -30.18 -8.16
C ASP A 150 -1.64 -31.39 -8.63
N ALA A 151 -0.37 -31.18 -8.96
CA ALA A 151 0.53 -32.27 -9.37
C ALA A 151 0.75 -33.31 -8.27
N VAL A 152 0.83 -32.89 -7.00
CA VAL A 152 0.97 -33.80 -5.86
C VAL A 152 -0.32 -34.58 -5.60
N ARG A 153 -1.48 -33.96 -5.85
CA ARG A 153 -2.78 -34.60 -5.61
C ARG A 153 -3.07 -35.68 -6.65
N MET A 154 -2.75 -35.44 -7.93
CA MET A 154 -2.84 -36.46 -8.98
C MET A 154 -2.03 -37.72 -8.62
N VAL A 155 -0.78 -37.56 -8.20
CA VAL A 155 0.07 -38.71 -7.81
C VAL A 155 -0.49 -39.48 -6.63
N ARG A 156 -1.31 -38.88 -5.77
CA ARG A 156 -1.92 -39.54 -4.62
C ARG A 156 -3.19 -40.33 -4.96
N GLU A 157 -3.86 -40.04 -6.07
CA GLU A 157 -5.09 -40.76 -6.47
C GLU A 157 -4.80 -41.96 -7.38
N ASP A 158 -3.57 -42.10 -7.87
CA ASP A 158 -3.11 -43.25 -8.68
C ASP A 158 -2.56 -44.44 -7.85
N TRP A 159 -2.60 -44.37 -6.50
CA TRP A 159 -2.20 -45.44 -5.57
C TRP A 159 -3.34 -45.78 -4.59
#